data_AF-A0A8D8IH96-F1
#
_entry.id   AF-A0A8D8IH96-F1
#
_cell.length_a   1.000
_cell.length_b   1.000
_cell.length_c   1.000
_cell.angle_alpha   90.00
_cell.angle_beta   90.00
_cell.angle_gamma   90.00
#
_symmetry.space_group_name_H-M   'P 1'
#
loop_
_entity.id
_entity.type
_entity.pdbx_description
1 polymer ?
#
loop_
_entity_poly.entity_id
_entity_poly.type
_entity_poly.pdbx_seq_one_letter_code
_entity_poly.pdbx_strand_id
1 'polypeptide(L)'
;MKVKELQKMVNVAWSPVQQDPIMLAAGTAAQQLDATFSTAAALELYSINLEDPSYDLKLVGSQTSAHRFHKVVWSPLDFGTAANPNGVIVGGCEGGVIQVYSASKLLAGENALMAQQDKHNGAVR
;
A
#
# COMPACT_ATOMS: atom_id res chain seq x y z
N MET A 1 16.68 -19.24 3.80
CA MET A 1 15.38 -19.91 3.57
C MET A 1 14.35 -18.82 3.24
N LYS A 2 13.50 -19.01 2.22
CA LYS A 2 12.38 -18.08 1.91
C LYS A 2 11.24 -18.32 2.90
N VAL A 3 10.54 -17.26 3.32
CA VAL A 3 9.42 -17.34 4.28
C VAL A 3 8.07 -17.15 3.58
N LYS A 4 7.95 -16.09 2.79
CA LYS A 4 6.83 -15.81 1.88
C LYS A 4 7.36 -15.18 0.60
N GLU A 5 6.55 -15.16 -0.45
CA GLU A 5 6.89 -14.64 -1.77
C GLU A 5 5.73 -13.82 -2.35
N LEU A 6 6.08 -12.71 -3.01
CA LEU A 6 5.16 -11.89 -3.80
C LEU A 6 5.73 -11.74 -5.20
N GLN A 7 5.15 -12.41 -6.18
CA GLN A 7 5.58 -12.33 -7.58
C GLN A 7 4.88 -11.17 -8.31
N LYS A 8 5.03 -9.95 -7.79
CA LYS A 8 4.49 -8.73 -8.41
C LYS A 8 5.52 -7.60 -8.43
N MET A 9 5.46 -6.77 -9.46
CA MET A 9 6.29 -5.56 -9.55
C MET A 9 5.64 -4.44 -8.72
N VAL A 10 6.01 -4.38 -7.44
CA VAL A 10 5.38 -3.48 -6.44
C VAL A 10 6.43 -2.80 -5.57
N ASN A 11 6.10 -1.59 -5.12
CA ASN A 11 6.77 -0.93 -4.01
C ASN A 11 6.05 -1.30 -2.72
N VAL A 12 6.82 -1.61 -1.67
CA VAL A 12 6.26 -2.17 -0.44
C VAL A 12 6.49 -1.30 0.79
N ALA A 13 5.60 -1.42 1.76
CA ALA A 13 5.76 -0.88 3.10
C ALA A 13 5.24 -1.86 4.14
N TRP A 14 6.00 -2.06 5.21
CA TRP A 14 5.55 -2.80 6.38
C TRP A 14 4.55 -1.97 7.19
N SER A 15 3.55 -2.63 7.76
CA SER A 15 2.66 -2.01 8.73
C SER A 15 3.44 -1.50 9.95
N PRO A 16 2.95 -0.43 10.61
CA PRO A 16 3.56 0.04 11.84
C PRO A 16 3.51 -1.02 12.95
N VAL A 17 4.38 -0.91 13.96
CA VAL A 17 4.51 -1.89 15.06
C VAL A 17 3.22 -2.08 15.86
N GLN A 18 2.33 -1.08 15.89
CA GLN A 18 1.05 -1.13 16.57
C GLN A 18 0.01 -1.98 15.81
N GLN A 19 0.22 -2.21 14.52
CA GLN A 19 -0.67 -3.03 13.70
C GLN A 19 -0.42 -4.51 13.99
N ASP A 20 -1.45 -5.18 14.52
CA ASP A 20 -1.49 -6.62 14.75
C ASP A 20 -2.72 -7.23 14.04
N PRO A 21 -2.57 -8.27 13.20
CA PRO A 21 -1.31 -8.87 12.77
C PRO A 21 -0.48 -7.95 11.85
N ILE A 22 0.83 -8.22 11.76
CA ILE A 22 1.72 -7.53 10.82
C ILE A 22 1.28 -7.77 9.37
N MET A 23 1.30 -6.69 8.58
CA MET A 23 0.85 -6.70 7.19
C MET A 23 1.85 -5.99 6.28
N LEU A 24 1.75 -6.31 4.99
CA LEU A 24 2.53 -5.69 3.92
C LEU A 24 1.60 -4.90 3.00
N ALA A 25 1.83 -3.60 2.88
CA ALA A 25 1.22 -2.80 1.83
C ALA A 25 2.08 -2.91 0.57
N ALA A 26 1.44 -3.08 -0.59
CA ALA A 26 2.09 -3.21 -1.88
C ALA A 26 1.37 -2.33 -2.92
N GLY A 27 2.06 -1.31 -3.41
CA GLY A 27 1.57 -0.46 -4.50
C GLY A 27 2.23 -0.83 -5.83
N THR A 28 1.47 -0.96 -6.91
CA THR A 28 2.01 -1.24 -8.25
C THR A 28 3.14 -0.29 -8.60
N ALA A 29 4.32 -0.84 -8.93
CA ALA A 29 5.52 -0.04 -9.14
C ALA A 29 5.42 0.80 -10.42
N ALA A 30 5.78 2.08 -10.33
CA ALA A 30 5.91 2.95 -11.49
C ALA A 30 7.15 2.56 -12.32
N GLN A 31 7.09 2.82 -13.62
CA GLN A 31 8.18 2.57 -14.60
C GLN A 31 8.66 1.12 -14.71
N GLN A 32 7.92 0.17 -14.13
CA GLN A 32 8.14 -1.26 -14.30
C GLN A 32 6.96 -1.82 -15.09
N LEU A 33 7.24 -2.79 -15.95
CA LEU A 33 6.22 -3.55 -16.66
C LEU A 33 6.17 -4.94 -16.03
N ASP A 34 4.98 -5.38 -15.62
CA ASP A 34 4.83 -6.73 -15.11
C ASP A 34 4.80 -7.76 -16.26
N ALA A 35 4.95 -9.05 -15.94
CA ALA A 35 4.95 -10.13 -16.92
C ALA A 35 3.65 -10.22 -17.74
N THR A 36 2.58 -9.57 -17.28
CA THR A 36 1.26 -9.55 -17.93
C THR A 36 1.04 -8.30 -18.78
N PHE A 37 2.00 -7.37 -18.83
CA PHE A 37 1.88 -6.10 -19.54
C PHE A 37 0.67 -5.25 -19.08
N SER A 38 0.24 -5.44 -17.83
CA SER A 38 -0.90 -4.72 -17.28
C SER A 38 -0.55 -3.25 -17.04
N THR A 39 -1.46 -2.35 -17.39
CA THR A 39 -1.37 -0.93 -17.08
C THR A 39 -2.18 -0.56 -15.83
N ALA A 40 -2.89 -1.52 -15.22
CA ALA A 40 -3.67 -1.27 -14.02
C ALA A 40 -2.77 -1.04 -12.81
N ALA A 41 -3.01 0.04 -12.07
CA ALA A 41 -2.36 0.31 -10.80
C ALA A 41 -3.30 0.01 -9.63
N ALA A 42 -2.74 -0.52 -8.55
CA ALA A 42 -3.48 -0.81 -7.33
C ALA A 42 -2.61 -0.61 -6.09
N LEU A 43 -3.26 -0.35 -4.96
CA LEU A 43 -2.72 -0.48 -3.63
C LEU A 43 -3.36 -1.70 -2.96
N GLU A 44 -2.54 -2.64 -2.55
CA GLU A 44 -2.95 -3.93 -2.01
C GLU A 44 -2.39 -4.13 -0.60
N LEU A 45 -3.14 -4.81 0.26
CA LEU A 45 -2.71 -5.25 1.58
C LEU A 45 -2.63 -6.76 1.65
N TYR A 46 -1.52 -7.24 2.20
CA TYR A 46 -1.23 -8.65 2.34
C TYR A 46 -1.00 -9.01 3.81
N SER A 47 -1.65 -10.09 4.26
CA SER A 47 -1.33 -10.70 5.54
C SER A 47 -0.20 -11.71 5.39
N ILE A 48 0.71 -11.72 6.36
CA ILE A 48 1.78 -12.71 6.46
C ILE A 48 1.26 -13.84 7.35
N ASN A 49 0.52 -14.78 6.78
CA ASN A 49 0.11 -15.97 7.53
C ASN A 49 1.30 -16.95 7.66
N LEU A 50 2.04 -16.89 8.76
CA LEU A 50 3.19 -17.79 9.01
C LEU A 50 2.80 -19.21 9.42
N GLU A 51 1.53 -19.44 9.76
CA GLU A 51 1.02 -20.79 10.05
C GLU A 51 0.81 -21.60 8.78
N ASP A 52 0.61 -20.91 7.65
CA ASP A 52 0.51 -21.52 6.33
C ASP A 52 1.92 -21.78 5.76
N PRO A 53 2.30 -23.06 5.52
CA PRO A 53 3.60 -23.42 4.97
C PRO A 53 3.78 -23.03 3.49
N SER A 54 2.73 -22.58 2.80
CA SER A 54 2.85 -22.01 1.45
C SER A 54 3.73 -20.77 1.46
N TYR A 55 4.36 -20.47 0.33
CA TYR A 55 5.04 -19.19 0.14
C TYR A 55 4.07 -18.05 -0.15
N ASP A 56 2.80 -18.33 -0.42
CA ASP A 56 1.84 -17.30 -0.84
C ASP A 56 1.49 -16.32 0.29
N LEU A 57 1.39 -15.04 -0.09
CA LEU A 57 0.80 -14.00 0.74
C LEU A 57 -0.71 -13.91 0.48
N LYS A 58 -1.49 -13.76 1.55
CA LYS A 58 -2.94 -13.63 1.44
C LYS A 58 -3.33 -12.17 1.21
N LEU A 59 -3.96 -11.88 0.07
CA LEU A 59 -4.56 -10.57 -0.19
C LEU A 59 -5.75 -10.35 0.77
N VAL A 60 -5.72 -9.27 1.53
CA VAL A 60 -6.75 -8.93 2.53
C VAL A 60 -7.42 -7.57 2.29
N GLY A 61 -6.90 -6.77 1.35
CA GLY A 61 -7.50 -5.52 0.92
C GLY A 61 -6.90 -5.07 -0.41
N SER A 62 -7.70 -4.43 -1.26
CA SER A 62 -7.24 -3.92 -2.55
C SER A 62 -8.09 -2.73 -2.98
N GLN A 63 -7.42 -1.71 -3.51
CA GLN A 63 -8.07 -0.57 -4.16
C GLN A 63 -7.30 -0.21 -5.42
N THR A 64 -8.03 -0.01 -6.51
CA THR A 64 -7.45 0.50 -7.76
C THR A 64 -6.95 1.93 -7.58
N SER A 65 -5.85 2.25 -8.24
CA SER A 65 -5.26 3.59 -8.26
C SER A 65 -5.20 4.12 -9.69
N ALA A 66 -5.35 5.44 -9.83
CA ALA A 66 -5.10 6.13 -11.08
C ALA A 66 -3.60 6.31 -11.37
N HIS A 67 -2.73 6.13 -10.36
CA HIS A 67 -1.30 6.36 -10.45
C HIS A 67 -0.51 5.16 -9.93
N ARG A 68 0.60 4.84 -10.60
CA ARG A 68 1.59 3.88 -10.08
C ARG A 68 2.51 4.54 -9.05
N PHE A 69 3.07 3.72 -8.17
CA PHE A 69 3.80 4.14 -6.99
C PHE A 69 5.31 4.07 -7.23
N HIS A 70 6.05 5.12 -6.92
CA HIS A 70 7.51 5.12 -6.77
C HIS A 70 7.94 4.76 -5.35
N LYS A 71 7.10 5.05 -4.35
CA LYS A 71 7.34 4.71 -2.94
C LYS A 71 6.01 4.54 -2.21
N VAL A 72 5.98 3.60 -1.28
CA VAL A 72 4.87 3.41 -0.34
C VAL A 72 5.45 3.48 1.07
N VAL A 73 4.71 4.10 2.00
CA VAL A 73 5.04 4.13 3.43
C VAL A 73 3.75 3.92 4.21
N TRP A 74 3.79 3.10 5.27
CA TRP A 74 2.66 2.93 6.18
C TRP A 74 2.99 3.61 7.51
N SER A 75 2.22 4.63 7.85
CA SER A 75 2.41 5.47 9.03
C SER A 75 1.43 5.08 10.14
N PRO A 76 1.87 5.09 11.42
CA PRO A 76 0.97 5.00 12.57
C PRO A 76 0.20 6.30 12.83
N LEU A 77 0.24 7.28 11.93
CA LEU A 77 -0.55 8.51 12.07
C LEU A 77 -2.04 8.16 12.19
N ASP A 78 -2.70 8.79 13.16
CA ASP A 78 -4.10 8.54 13.54
C ASP A 78 -4.42 7.08 13.93
N PHE A 79 -3.39 6.25 14.17
CA PHE A 79 -3.57 4.85 14.60
C PHE A 79 -4.33 4.76 15.93
N GLY A 80 -5.26 3.81 16.02
CA GLY A 80 -6.10 3.61 17.21
C GLY A 80 -7.19 4.68 17.42
N THR A 81 -7.28 5.69 16.55
CA THR A 81 -8.42 6.62 16.53
C THR A 81 -9.62 5.99 15.83
N ALA A 82 -10.83 6.53 16.06
CA ALA A 82 -12.03 6.08 15.36
C ALA A 82 -11.97 6.29 13.83
N ALA A 83 -11.13 7.21 13.35
CA ALA A 83 -11.01 7.53 11.93
C ALA A 83 -10.08 6.55 11.18
N ASN A 84 -8.94 6.17 11.78
CA ASN A 84 -7.93 5.33 11.14
C ASN A 84 -7.33 4.31 12.13
N PRO A 85 -8.09 3.34 12.63
CA PRO A 85 -7.60 2.40 13.64
C PRO A 85 -6.35 1.60 13.19
N ASN A 86 -6.14 1.42 11.88
CA ASN A 86 -4.99 0.72 11.30
C ASN A 86 -3.92 1.68 10.72
N GLY A 87 -4.00 2.97 11.03
CA GLY A 87 -3.11 4.01 10.50
C GLY A 87 -3.38 4.35 9.02
N VAL A 88 -2.41 5.01 8.40
CA VAL A 88 -2.51 5.54 7.04
C VAL A 88 -1.37 5.08 6.15
N ILE A 89 -1.65 4.91 4.86
CA ILE A 89 -0.66 4.54 3.85
C ILE A 89 -0.48 5.72 2.90
N VAL A 90 0.77 6.10 2.67
CA VAL A 90 1.12 7.21 1.79
C VAL A 90 1.90 6.69 0.60
N GLY A 91 1.40 7.00 -0.59
CA GLY A 91 2.03 6.70 -1.86
C GLY A 91 2.63 7.96 -2.49
N GLY A 92 3.92 7.91 -2.82
CA GLY A 92 4.52 8.84 -3.77
C GLY A 92 4.40 8.24 -5.17
N CYS A 93 3.63 8.88 -6.05
CA CYS A 93 3.18 8.31 -7.31
C CYS A 93 3.79 9.02 -8.52
N GLU A 94 3.60 8.42 -9.71
CA GLU A 94 4.03 9.02 -10.98
C GLU A 94 3.39 10.41 -11.20
N GLY A 95 4.06 11.28 -11.95
CA GLY A 95 3.60 12.66 -12.17
C GLY A 95 3.76 13.58 -10.95
N GLY A 96 4.43 13.15 -9.88
CA GLY A 96 4.63 13.95 -8.67
C GLY A 96 3.42 13.98 -7.73
N VAL A 97 2.46 13.09 -7.96
CA VAL A 97 1.24 12.99 -7.16
C VAL A 97 1.54 12.29 -5.83
N ILE A 98 1.00 12.80 -4.73
CA ILE A 98 1.00 12.13 -3.43
C ILE A 98 -0.43 11.69 -3.11
N GLN A 99 -0.61 10.43 -2.75
CA GLN A 99 -1.91 9.88 -2.34
C GLN A 99 -1.84 9.34 -0.92
N VAL A 100 -2.87 9.64 -0.12
CA VAL A 100 -2.99 9.19 1.28
C VAL A 100 -4.22 8.31 1.40
N TYR A 101 -4.03 7.13 1.98
CA TYR A 101 -5.05 6.11 2.12
C TYR A 101 -5.27 5.73 3.58
N SER A 102 -6.52 5.47 3.95
CA SER A 102 -6.88 4.86 5.23
C SER A 102 -6.70 3.35 5.15
N ALA A 103 -5.80 2.78 5.95
CA ALA A 103 -5.58 1.33 5.92
C ALA A 103 -6.82 0.55 6.39
N SER A 104 -7.57 1.10 7.35
CA SER A 104 -8.81 0.49 7.86
C SER A 104 -9.91 0.44 6.80
N LYS A 105 -10.09 1.52 6.03
CA LYS A 105 -11.05 1.52 4.92
C LYS A 105 -10.64 0.54 3.82
N LEU A 106 -9.33 0.44 3.55
CA LEU A 106 -8.81 -0.49 2.56
C LEU A 106 -9.05 -1.95 2.94
N LEU A 107 -8.92 -2.29 4.23
CA LEU A 107 -9.28 -3.60 4.79
C LEU A 107 -10.79 -3.86 4.76
N ALA A 108 -11.61 -2.81 4.96
CA ALA A 108 -13.06 -2.90 4.89
C ALA A 108 -13.61 -3.00 3.44
N GLY A 109 -12.76 -2.86 2.42
CA GLY A 109 -13.17 -2.82 1.02
C GLY A 109 -13.91 -1.53 0.63
N GLU A 110 -13.75 -0.47 1.43
CA GLU A 110 -14.30 0.85 1.17
C GLU A 110 -13.33 1.73 0.38
N ASN A 111 -13.79 2.90 -0.08
CA ASN A 111 -12.88 3.87 -0.68
C ASN A 111 -11.94 4.43 0.39
N ALA A 112 -10.68 3.98 0.34
CA ALA A 112 -9.64 4.34 1.27
C ALA A 112 -8.92 5.64 0.93
N LEU A 113 -9.05 6.18 -0.29
CA LEU A 113 -8.36 7.41 -0.68
C LEU A 113 -8.91 8.60 0.13
N MET A 114 -8.10 9.10 1.05
CA MET A 114 -8.46 10.20 1.95
C MET A 114 -8.08 11.55 1.35
N ALA A 115 -6.91 11.61 0.71
CA ALA A 115 -6.37 12.84 0.15
C ALA A 115 -5.46 12.53 -1.03
N GLN A 116 -5.40 13.49 -1.97
CA GLN A 116 -4.48 13.49 -3.09
C GLN A 116 -3.92 14.90 -3.27
N GLN A 117 -2.64 14.99 -3.60
CA GLN A 117 -1.97 16.25 -3.94
C GLN A 117 -1.19 16.07 -5.24
N ASP A 118 -1.62 16.77 -6.30
CA ASP A 118 -1.07 16.59 -7.65
C ASP A 118 0.21 17.38 -7.90
N LYS A 119 0.42 18.47 -7.16
CA LYS A 119 1.54 19.38 -7.36
C LYS A 119 2.11 19.83 -6.03
N HIS A 120 3.33 19.41 -5.73
CA HIS A 120 4.11 20.03 -4.67
C HIS A 120 4.49 21.45 -5.11
N ASN A 121 3.72 22.46 -4.67
CA ASN A 121 4.04 23.88 -4.90
C ASN A 121 5.03 24.44 -3.87
N GLY A 122 5.46 23.64 -2.89
CA GLY A 122 6.49 24.05 -1.92
C GLY A 122 7.88 24.12 -2.56
N ALA A 123 8.75 24.97 -2.02
CA ALA A 123 10.15 25.00 -2.46
C ALA A 123 10.80 23.62 -2.21
N VAL A 124 11.33 23.00 -3.26
CA VAL A 124 12.23 21.85 -3.12
C VAL A 124 13.62 22.43 -2.83
N ARG A 125 14.06 22.32 -1.58
CA ARG A 125 15.39 22.76 -1.13
C ARG A 125 16.16 21.57 -0.58
#